data_AF-A0A178Y4G3-F1
#
_entry.id   AF-A0A178Y4G3-F1
#
_cell.length_a   1.000
_cell.length_b   1.000
_cell.length_c   1.000
_cell.angle_alpha   90.00
_cell.angle_beta   90.00
_cell.angle_gamma   90.00
#
_symmetry.space_group_name_H-M   'P 1'
#
loop_
_entity.id
_entity.type
_entity.pdbx_description
1 polymer ?
#
loop_
_entity_poly.entity_id
_entity_poly.type
_entity_poly.pdbx_seq_one_letter_code
_entity_poly.pdbx_strand_id
1 'polypeptide(L)'
;MSFNLAPAVWFGLIFTPVLIATGQILFKLTSASTGGLNVQDLVSLATSPTLLVALLLYGLGTLIWIFTLKSVPLTLAYSFMALTFCLVPLFAAVFLGEALTLRYAIGAALIIGGMIIINS
;
A
#
# COMPACT_ATOMS: atom_id res chain seq x y z
N MET A 1 -10.15 -14.39 -18.73
CA MET A 1 -9.77 -15.78 -18.32
C MET A 1 -10.27 -15.99 -16.90
N SER A 2 -11.22 -16.89 -16.60
CA SER A 2 -11.74 -17.01 -15.23
C SER A 2 -10.71 -17.69 -14.32
N PHE A 3 -9.87 -16.89 -13.68
CA PHE A 3 -8.91 -17.38 -12.69
C PHE A 3 -9.69 -17.93 -11.49
N ASN A 4 -9.83 -19.26 -11.40
CA ASN A 4 -10.38 -19.94 -10.24
C ASN A 4 -9.30 -19.99 -9.14
N LEU A 5 -8.95 -18.82 -8.59
CA LEU A 5 -7.93 -18.70 -7.55
C LEU A 5 -8.51 -19.08 -6.19
N ALA A 6 -7.69 -19.72 -5.37
CA ALA A 6 -8.06 -20.01 -3.99
C ALA A 6 -8.39 -18.70 -3.23
N PRO A 7 -9.34 -18.71 -2.28
CA PRO A 7 -9.70 -17.53 -1.51
C PRO A 7 -8.52 -16.83 -0.83
N ALA A 8 -7.49 -17.60 -0.41
CA ALA A 8 -6.27 -17.06 0.17
C ALA A 8 -5.45 -16.18 -0.79
N VAL A 9 -5.49 -16.48 -2.09
CA VAL A 9 -4.79 -15.69 -3.12
C VAL A 9 -5.52 -14.37 -3.32
N TRP A 10 -6.84 -14.40 -3.41
CA TRP A 10 -7.66 -13.18 -3.48
C TRP A 10 -7.46 -12.28 -2.26
N PHE A 11 -7.40 -12.89 -1.07
CA PHE A 11 -7.06 -12.19 0.16
C PHE A 11 -5.72 -11.47 0.02
N GLY A 12 -4.66 -12.16 -0.43
CA GLY A 12 -3.36 -11.53 -0.60
C GLY A 12 -3.33 -10.43 -1.66
N LEU A 13 -4.01 -10.61 -2.79
CA LEU A 13 -4.10 -9.61 -3.86
C LEU A 13 -4.73 -8.30 -3.39
N ILE A 14 -5.74 -8.36 -2.53
CA ILE A 14 -6.49 -7.18 -2.06
C ILE A 14 -5.91 -6.62 -0.76
N PHE A 15 -5.56 -7.49 0.18
CA PHE A 15 -5.14 -7.10 1.52
C PHE A 15 -3.72 -6.52 1.55
N THR A 16 -2.80 -7.04 0.73
CA THR A 16 -1.44 -6.48 0.67
C THR A 16 -1.43 -5.00 0.28
N PRO A 17 -2.12 -4.55 -0.81
CA PRO A 17 -2.26 -3.12 -1.11
C PRO A 17 -2.77 -2.27 0.05
N VAL A 18 -3.74 -2.79 0.82
CA VAL A 18 -4.28 -2.09 2.00
C VAL A 18 -3.20 -1.93 3.07
N LEU A 19 -2.46 -3.00 3.41
CA LEU A 19 -1.35 -2.94 4.38
C LEU A 19 -0.28 -1.93 3.95
N ILE A 20 0.12 -1.98 2.68
CA ILE A 20 1.12 -1.07 2.12
C ILE A 20 0.64 0.38 2.18
N ALA A 21 -0.63 0.62 1.85
CA ALA A 21 -1.22 1.95 1.93
C ALA A 21 -1.30 2.47 3.37
N THR A 22 -1.69 1.64 4.34
CA THR A 22 -1.67 1.99 5.76
C THR A 22 -0.26 2.34 6.24
N GLY A 23 0.74 1.54 5.88
CA GLY A 23 2.12 1.82 6.26
C GLY A 23 2.67 3.11 5.65
N GLN A 24 2.22 3.52 4.46
CA GLN A 24 2.57 4.83 3.89
C GLN A 24 2.08 6.00 4.76
N ILE A 25 0.87 5.89 5.33
CA ILE A 25 0.36 6.91 6.26
C ILE A 25 1.22 6.95 7.53
N LEU A 26 1.58 5.78 8.07
CA LEU A 26 2.45 5.72 9.25
C LEU A 26 3.85 6.28 8.98
N PHE A 27 4.42 6.05 7.78
CA PHE A 27 5.66 6.70 7.37
C PHE A 27 5.51 8.22 7.31
N LYS A 28 4.40 8.73 6.79
CA LYS A 28 4.12 10.17 6.76
C LYS A 28 4.02 10.75 8.18
N LEU A 29 3.31 10.09 9.10
CA LEU A 29 3.21 10.49 10.50
C LEU A 29 4.57 10.44 11.23
N THR A 30 5.37 9.41 10.94
CA THR A 30 6.74 9.29 11.46
C THR A 30 7.62 10.44 10.95
N SER A 31 7.54 10.76 9.66
CA SER A 31 8.31 11.85 9.06
C SER A 31 7.99 13.22 9.67
N ALA A 32 6.75 13.43 10.11
CA ALA A 32 6.31 14.68 10.73
C ALA A 32 6.84 14.87 12.17
N SER A 33 7.24 13.80 12.83
CA SER A 33 7.78 13.80 14.20
C SER A 33 9.30 13.65 14.26
N THR A 34 9.94 13.47 13.11
CA THR A 34 11.41 13.33 13.01
C THR A 34 12.05 14.70 12.78
N GLY A 35 13.16 14.96 13.47
CA GLY A 35 13.95 16.18 13.33
C GLY A 35 14.82 16.20 12.06
N GLY A 36 16.10 16.54 12.23
CA GLY A 36 17.07 16.59 11.14
C GLY A 36 17.70 15.22 10.84
N LEU A 37 18.91 15.25 10.26
CA LEU A 37 19.66 14.05 9.87
C LEU A 37 20.88 13.79 10.78
N ASN A 38 20.89 14.32 12.00
CA ASN A 38 21.96 14.02 12.95
C ASN A 38 21.77 12.62 13.57
N VAL A 39 22.84 12.10 14.21
CA VAL A 39 22.83 10.75 14.78
C VAL A 39 21.69 10.55 15.79
N GLN A 40 21.38 11.58 16.59
CA GLN A 40 20.32 11.49 17.60
C GLN A 40 18.92 11.40 16.98
N ASP A 41 18.67 12.15 15.90
CA ASP A 41 17.43 12.09 15.13
C ASP A 41 17.28 10.77 14.37
N LEU A 42 18.38 10.17 13.90
CA LEU A 42 18.34 8.85 13.29
C LEU A 42 18.03 7.74 14.30
N VAL A 43 18.59 7.83 15.52
CA VAL A 43 18.28 6.88 16.59
C VAL A 43 16.83 7.02 17.06
N SER A 44 16.32 8.26 17.20
CA SER A 44 14.92 8.49 17.57
C SER A 44 13.95 8.02 16.48
N LEU A 45 14.28 8.23 15.20
CA LEU A 45 13.54 7.68 14.06
C LEU A 45 13.52 6.15 14.12
N ALA A 46 14.67 5.50 14.27
CA ALA A 46 14.80 4.04 14.28
C ALA A 46 14.05 3.37 15.45
N THR A 47 13.87 4.09 16.56
CA THR A 47 13.14 3.63 17.74
C THR A 47 11.69 4.13 17.80
N SER A 48 11.23 4.88 16.78
CA SER A 48 9.87 5.42 16.72
C SER A 48 8.84 4.28 16.66
N PRO A 49 7.90 4.19 17.61
CA PRO A 49 6.86 3.16 17.61
C PRO A 49 6.06 3.17 16.32
N THR A 50 5.78 4.35 15.77
CA THR A 50 5.03 4.54 14.52
C THR A 50 5.78 3.95 13.32
N LEU A 51 7.11 4.14 13.26
CA LEU A 51 7.96 3.52 12.24
C LEU A 51 7.97 2.00 12.38
N LEU A 52 8.14 1.50 13.60
CA LEU A 52 8.21 0.06 13.87
C LEU A 52 6.90 -0.63 13.48
N VAL A 53 5.74 -0.02 13.76
CA VAL A 53 4.44 -0.53 13.29
C VAL A 53 4.35 -0.48 11.77
N ALA A 54 4.80 0.60 11.12
CA ALA A 54 4.83 0.69 9.66
C ALA A 54 5.66 -0.43 9.02
N LEU A 55 6.86 -0.67 9.56
CA LEU A 55 7.75 -1.73 9.12
C LEU A 55 7.17 -3.12 9.38
N LEU A 56 6.47 -3.33 10.50
CA LEU A 56 5.76 -4.58 10.78
C LEU A 56 4.67 -4.84 9.73
N LEU A 57 3.85 -3.83 9.40
CA LEU A 57 2.83 -3.96 8.35
C LEU A 57 3.45 -4.28 6.99
N TYR A 58 4.58 -3.65 6.64
CA TYR A 58 5.32 -3.94 5.41
C TYR A 58 5.90 -5.35 5.40
N GLY A 59 6.45 -5.81 6.53
CA GLY A 59 6.95 -7.16 6.69
C GLY A 59 5.84 -8.19 6.52
N LEU A 60 4.71 -8.01 7.20
CA LEU A 60 3.54 -8.88 7.04
C LEU A 60 3.00 -8.86 5.61
N GLY A 61 2.88 -7.67 5.02
CA GLY A 61 2.47 -7.50 3.63
C GLY A 61 3.39 -8.22 2.66
N THR A 62 4.71 -8.17 2.89
CA THR A 62 5.73 -8.86 2.07
C THR A 62 5.62 -10.36 2.20
N LEU A 63 5.42 -10.91 3.40
CA LEU A 63 5.21 -12.34 3.59
C LEU A 63 3.97 -12.82 2.84
N ILE A 64 2.83 -12.12 3.02
CA ILE A 64 1.58 -12.43 2.30
C ILE A 64 1.79 -12.34 0.78
N TRP A 65 2.49 -11.30 0.33
CA TRP A 65 2.77 -11.06 -1.08
C TRP A 65 3.59 -12.19 -1.71
N ILE A 66 4.67 -12.62 -1.04
CA ILE A 66 5.53 -13.71 -1.51
C ILE A 66 4.72 -15.00 -1.73
N PHE A 67 3.81 -15.35 -0.81
CA PHE A 67 2.96 -16.54 -0.98
C PHE A 67 1.91 -16.35 -2.08
N THR A 68 1.34 -15.15 -2.21
CA THR A 68 0.38 -14.81 -3.27
C THR A 68 1.01 -14.96 -4.65
N LEU A 69 2.22 -14.42 -4.83
CA LEU A 69 2.96 -14.47 -6.09
C LEU A 69 3.32 -15.88 -6.57
N LYS A 70 3.32 -16.89 -5.68
CA LYS A 70 3.50 -18.29 -6.10
C LYS A 70 2.34 -18.82 -6.94
N SER A 71 1.17 -18.20 -6.83
CA SER A 71 -0.08 -18.73 -7.38
C SER A 71 -0.56 -17.98 -8.62
N VAL A 72 0.04 -16.84 -8.96
CA VAL A 72 -0.41 -15.97 -10.04
C VAL A 72 0.75 -15.37 -10.83
N PRO A 73 0.57 -15.07 -12.13
CA PRO A 73 1.54 -14.30 -12.90
C PRO A 73 1.77 -12.91 -12.29
N LEU A 74 3.00 -12.42 -12.37
CA LEU A 74 3.38 -11.10 -11.82
C LEU A 74 2.55 -9.96 -12.42
N THR A 75 2.22 -10.03 -13.72
CA THR A 75 1.38 -9.04 -14.41
C THR A 75 0.00 -8.91 -13.78
N LEU A 76 -0.61 -10.03 -13.40
CA LEU A 76 -1.90 -10.04 -12.71
C LEU A 76 -1.74 -9.43 -11.32
N ALA A 77 -0.77 -9.90 -10.55
CA ALA A 77 -0.54 -9.42 -9.20
C ALA A 77 -0.28 -7.90 -9.16
N TYR A 78 0.61 -7.40 -10.02
CA TYR A 78 0.94 -5.97 -10.07
C TYR A 78 -0.25 -5.08 -10.45
N SER A 79 -1.22 -5.60 -11.21
CA SER A 79 -2.47 -4.86 -11.47
C SER A 79 -3.26 -4.58 -10.18
N PHE A 80 -3.28 -5.51 -9.23
CA PHE A 80 -3.84 -5.30 -7.90
C PHE A 80 -2.94 -4.42 -7.02
N MET A 81 -1.62 -4.58 -7.12
CA MET A 81 -0.68 -3.73 -6.38
C MET A 81 -0.86 -2.24 -6.73
N ALA A 82 -1.24 -1.94 -7.97
CA ALA A 82 -1.55 -0.59 -8.44
C ALA A 82 -2.70 0.08 -7.66
N LEU A 83 -3.57 -0.68 -6.98
CA LEU A 83 -4.58 -0.11 -6.08
C LEU A 83 -3.96 0.73 -4.96
N THR A 84 -2.68 0.54 -4.62
CA THR A 84 -1.98 1.44 -3.68
C THR A 84 -1.97 2.89 -4.12
N PHE A 85 -1.91 3.17 -5.43
CA PHE A 85 -2.02 4.53 -5.96
C PHE A 85 -3.40 5.15 -5.71
N CYS A 86 -4.43 4.34 -5.50
CA CYS A 86 -5.79 4.76 -5.15
C CYS A 86 -6.03 4.73 -3.62
N LEU A 87 -5.33 3.88 -2.88
CA LEU A 87 -5.55 3.72 -1.44
C LEU A 87 -4.73 4.72 -0.64
N VAL A 88 -3.48 5.00 -1.02
CA VAL A 88 -2.59 5.90 -0.26
C VAL A 88 -3.18 7.32 -0.18
N PRO A 89 -3.58 7.98 -1.29
CA PRO A 89 -4.13 9.34 -1.18
C PRO A 89 -5.52 9.34 -0.53
N LEU A 90 -6.31 8.29 -0.70
CA LEU A 90 -7.58 8.14 0.00
C LEU A 90 -7.37 8.07 1.52
N PHE A 91 -6.41 7.27 1.97
CA PHE A 91 -6.06 7.20 3.38
C PHE A 91 -5.44 8.51 3.87
N ALA A 92 -4.64 9.20 3.06
CA ALA A 92 -4.12 10.52 3.41
C ALA A 92 -5.25 11.54 3.60
N ALA A 93 -6.28 11.50 2.74
CA ALA A 93 -7.45 12.35 2.90
C ALA A 93 -8.23 12.06 4.19
N VAL A 94 -8.40 10.78 4.54
CA VAL A 94 -9.15 10.35 5.73
C VAL A 94 -8.36 10.62 7.02
N PHE A 95 -7.08 10.26 7.07
CA PHE A 95 -6.28 10.28 8.30
C PHE A 95 -5.45 11.55 8.48
N LEU A 96 -5.08 12.24 7.38
CA LEU A 96 -4.25 13.44 7.41
C LEU A 96 -5.01 14.71 6.97
N GLY A 97 -6.26 14.57 6.48
CA GLY A 97 -7.07 15.69 6.01
C GLY A 97 -6.60 16.29 4.67
N GLU A 98 -5.81 15.54 3.88
CA GLU A 98 -5.36 16.01 2.57
C GLU A 98 -6.53 16.12 1.57
N ALA A 99 -6.57 17.21 0.78
CA ALA A 99 -7.65 17.43 -0.17
C ALA A 99 -7.49 16.54 -1.41
N LEU A 100 -8.50 15.72 -1.70
CA LEU A 100 -8.59 14.98 -2.95
C LEU A 100 -9.12 15.89 -4.06
N THR A 101 -8.43 15.90 -5.20
CA THR A 101 -8.81 16.68 -6.36
C THR A 101 -9.64 15.87 -7.35
N LEU A 102 -10.38 16.54 -8.22
CA LEU A 102 -11.06 15.87 -9.35
C LEU A 102 -10.08 15.14 -10.26
N ARG A 103 -8.87 15.67 -10.44
CA ARG A 103 -7.80 15.02 -11.22
C ARG A 103 -7.40 13.68 -10.62
N TYR A 104 -7.31 13.62 -9.29
CA TYR A 104 -7.07 12.37 -8.57
C TYR A 104 -8.19 11.36 -8.81
N ALA A 105 -9.46 11.77 -8.67
CA ALA A 105 -10.60 10.88 -8.89
C ALA A 105 -10.61 10.28 -10.30
N ILE A 106 -10.33 11.10 -11.33
CA ILE A 106 -10.20 10.65 -12.72
C ILE A 106 -9.03 9.65 -12.86
N GLY A 107 -7.86 9.98 -12.30
CA GLY A 107 -6.69 9.10 -12.33
C GLY A 107 -6.95 7.74 -11.65
N ALA A 108 -7.57 7.75 -10.48
CA ALA A 108 -7.96 6.55 -9.75
C ALA A 108 -8.96 5.69 -10.55
N ALA A 109 -9.94 6.31 -11.21
CA ALA A 109 -10.87 5.61 -12.09
C ALA A 109 -10.15 4.95 -13.28
N LEU A 110 -9.15 5.62 -13.88
CA LEU A 110 -8.33 5.06 -14.96
C LEU A 110 -7.46 3.88 -14.48
N ILE A 111 -6.90 3.96 -13.27
CA ILE A 111 -6.12 2.86 -12.67
C ILE A 111 -7.01 1.63 -12.44
N ILE A 112 -8.19 1.84 -11.85
CA ILE A 112 -9.16 0.76 -11.60
C ILE A 112 -9.65 0.18 -12.93
N GLY A 113 -9.96 1.03 -13.92
CA GLY A 113 -10.34 0.60 -15.26
C GLY A 113 -9.26 -0.23 -15.94
N GLY A 114 -7.99 0.22 -15.88
CA GLY A 114 -6.84 -0.53 -16.38
C GLY A 114 -6.68 -1.88 -15.69
N MET A 115 -6.83 -1.93 -14.36
CA MET A 115 -6.83 -3.19 -13.62
C MET A 115 -7.94 -4.13 -14.10
N ILE A 116 -9.17 -3.66 -14.30
CA ILE A 116 -10.28 -4.48 -14.79
C ILE A 116 -9.97 -5.04 -16.19
N ILE A 117 -9.45 -4.22 -17.10
CA ILE A 117 -9.08 -4.63 -18.47
C ILE A 117 -7.99 -5.72 -18.43
N ILE A 118 -6.97 -5.58 -17.59
CA ILE A 118 -5.90 -6.57 -17.44
C ILE A 118 -6.43 -7.92 -16.95
N ASN A 119 -7.49 -7.92 -16.14
CA ASN A 119 -8.04 -9.11 -15.49
C ASN A 119 -9.27 -9.72 -16.17
N SER A 120 -9.70 -9.17 -17.31
CA SER A 120 -10.87 -9.67 -18.07
C SER A 120 -10.57 -10.97 -18.84
#